data_AF-A0A5B7TNQ9-F1
#
_entry.id   AF-A0A5B7TNQ9-F1
#
_cell.length_a   1.000
_cell.length_b   1.000
_cell.length_c   1.000
_cell.angle_alpha   90.00
_cell.angle_beta   90.00
_cell.angle_gamma   90.00
#
_symmetry.space_group_name_H-M   'P 1'
#
loop_
_entity.id
_entity.type
_entity.pdbx_description
1 polymer ?
#
loop_
_entity_poly.entity_id
_entity_poly.type
_entity_poly.pdbx_seq_one_letter_code
_entity_poly.pdbx_strand_id
1 'polypeptide(L)'
;MRYLIVILTFILIYSCAKQGDVNQFKIGTFKTHLDDSDATSVAFRNENIQIETYDNVKDTFAIKWNSNFEYELTKLKPKTQLDSTPFIVKITGIKDNSYSFTAHYKGSNFKQKGTAIKVLDNSLEGQNE
;
A
#
# COMPACT_ATOMS: atom_id res chain seq x y z
N MET A 1 -36.71 -1.23 36.81
CA MET A 1 -35.48 -0.47 36.51
C MET A 1 -34.18 -1.30 36.51
N ARG A 2 -34.22 -2.64 36.31
CA ARG A 2 -33.02 -3.51 36.29
C ARG A 2 -32.74 -4.17 34.93
N TYR A 3 -33.72 -4.12 34.03
CA TYR A 3 -33.64 -4.65 32.65
C TYR A 3 -33.19 -3.62 31.61
N LEU A 4 -33.25 -2.32 31.94
CA LEU A 4 -32.83 -1.24 31.04
C LEU A 4 -31.30 -1.11 30.92
N ILE A 5 -30.55 -1.63 31.90
CA ILE A 5 -29.08 -1.64 31.88
C ILE A 5 -28.52 -2.81 31.04
N VAL A 6 -29.30 -3.89 30.86
CA VAL A 6 -28.86 -5.08 30.11
C VAL A 6 -28.94 -4.87 28.60
N ILE A 7 -29.81 -3.96 28.13
CA ILE A 7 -29.98 -3.65 26.70
C ILE A 7 -28.89 -2.71 26.15
N LEU A 8 -28.24 -1.91 27.02
CA LEU A 8 -27.21 -0.96 26.58
C LEU A 8 -25.86 -1.63 26.27
N THR A 9 -25.61 -2.83 26.80
CA THR A 9 -24.35 -3.56 26.61
C THR A 9 -24.27 -4.35 25.30
N PHE A 10 -25.36 -4.45 24.53
CA PHE A 10 -25.41 -5.28 23.31
C PHE A 10 -25.08 -4.52 22.01
N ILE A 11 -24.86 -3.20 22.06
CA ILE A 11 -24.67 -2.36 20.85
C ILE A 11 -23.17 -2.24 20.45
N LEU A 12 -22.22 -2.75 21.23
CA LEU A 12 -20.79 -2.48 21.01
C LEU A 12 -20.06 -3.40 20.00
N ILE A 13 -20.72 -4.32 19.31
CA ILE A 13 -20.01 -5.32 18.46
C ILE A 13 -20.30 -5.28 16.95
N TYR A 14 -21.02 -4.29 16.43
CA TYR A 14 -21.24 -4.15 14.98
C TYR A 14 -20.59 -2.89 14.41
N SER A 15 -19.26 -2.82 14.47
CA SER A 15 -18.51 -2.05 13.47
C SER A 15 -17.53 -2.99 12.77
N CYS A 16 -18.10 -3.94 12.01
CA CYS A 16 -17.33 -4.62 10.97
C CYS A 16 -17.32 -3.69 9.77
N ALA A 17 -16.46 -2.66 9.81
CA ALA A 17 -16.09 -1.96 8.59
C ALA A 17 -15.49 -3.01 7.66
N LYS A 18 -16.21 -3.34 6.58
CA LYS A 18 -15.73 -4.28 5.56
C LYS A 18 -14.38 -3.74 5.09
N GLN A 19 -13.29 -4.39 5.51
CA GLN A 19 -11.96 -4.02 5.02
C GLN A 19 -12.00 -4.17 3.50
N GLY A 20 -11.60 -3.11 2.78
CA GLY A 20 -11.59 -3.12 1.32
C GLY A 20 -10.73 -4.27 0.80
N ASP A 21 -11.03 -4.73 -0.42
CA ASP A 21 -10.27 -5.83 -1.02
C ASP A 21 -8.87 -5.32 -1.41
N VAL A 22 -7.83 -5.80 -0.73
CA VAL A 22 -6.44 -5.43 -1.05
C VAL A 22 -5.96 -6.07 -2.34
N ASN A 23 -6.57 -7.17 -2.78
CA ASN A 23 -6.10 -7.87 -3.97
C ASN A 23 -6.13 -6.98 -5.22
N GLN A 24 -7.06 -6.02 -5.27
CA GLN A 24 -7.11 -5.02 -6.33
C GLN A 24 -5.84 -4.14 -6.40
N PHE A 25 -5.02 -4.09 -5.36
CA PHE A 25 -3.80 -3.26 -5.30
C PHE A 25 -2.50 -4.04 -5.54
N LYS A 26 -2.58 -5.35 -5.79
CA LYS A 26 -1.39 -6.17 -6.08
C LYS A 26 -0.78 -5.85 -7.45
N ILE A 27 -1.62 -5.49 -8.42
CA ILE A 27 -1.24 -5.20 -9.80
C ILE A 27 -1.92 -3.91 -10.24
N GLY A 28 -1.21 -3.07 -10.97
CA GLY A 28 -1.75 -1.84 -11.54
C GLY A 28 -0.74 -0.71 -11.60
N THR A 29 -1.21 0.45 -12.03
CA THR A 29 -0.42 1.69 -11.99
C THR A 29 -0.96 2.58 -10.89
N PHE A 30 -0.07 3.12 -10.07
CA PHE A 30 -0.39 3.86 -8.87
C PHE A 30 0.23 5.26 -8.90
N LYS A 31 -0.54 6.27 -8.56
CA LYS A 31 -0.03 7.60 -8.23
C LYS A 31 0.03 7.74 -6.71
N THR A 32 1.21 8.03 -6.19
CA THR A 32 1.45 8.20 -4.76
C THR A 32 1.53 9.69 -4.41
N HIS A 33 0.97 10.05 -3.26
CA HIS A 33 1.14 11.35 -2.61
C HIS A 33 1.61 11.12 -1.17
N LEU A 34 2.63 11.86 -0.73
CA LEU A 34 3.15 11.77 0.64
C LEU A 34 2.44 12.78 1.54
N ASP A 35 2.20 12.42 2.79
CA ASP A 35 1.48 13.31 3.71
C ASP A 35 2.34 14.51 4.15
N ASP A 36 3.66 14.28 4.27
CA ASP A 36 4.61 15.27 4.80
C ASP A 36 5.24 16.16 3.71
N SER A 37 4.87 15.97 2.43
CA SER A 37 5.38 16.80 1.32
C SER A 37 4.50 16.70 0.07
N ASP A 38 4.56 17.69 -0.81
CA ASP A 38 3.88 17.67 -2.13
C ASP A 38 4.51 16.68 -3.14
N ALA A 39 5.42 15.82 -2.67
CA ALA A 39 6.06 14.78 -3.46
C ALA A 39 5.00 13.82 -4.04
N THR A 40 5.11 13.59 -5.34
CA THR A 40 4.31 12.57 -6.03
C THR A 40 5.18 11.64 -6.86
N SER A 41 4.82 10.37 -6.90
CA SER A 41 5.47 9.36 -7.74
C SER A 41 4.44 8.57 -8.52
N VAL A 42 4.89 7.94 -9.60
CA VAL A 42 4.08 6.99 -10.38
C VAL A 42 4.76 5.63 -10.36
N ALA A 43 4.03 4.60 -9.95
CA ALA A 43 4.52 3.25 -9.83
C ALA A 43 3.71 2.30 -10.73
N PHE A 44 4.38 1.62 -11.66
CA PHE A 44 3.84 0.44 -12.33
C PHE A 44 4.16 -0.79 -11.49
N ARG A 45 3.17 -1.59 -11.14
CA ARG A 45 3.33 -2.79 -10.31
C ARG A 45 2.72 -4.01 -10.98
N ASN A 46 3.45 -5.12 -10.94
CA ASN A 46 2.96 -6.47 -11.24
C ASN A 46 3.25 -7.41 -10.05
N GLU A 47 3.09 -8.73 -10.25
CA GLU A 47 3.26 -9.73 -9.20
C GLU A 47 4.66 -9.75 -8.55
N ASN A 48 5.71 -9.42 -9.31
CA ASN A 48 7.10 -9.64 -8.90
C ASN A 48 7.92 -8.34 -8.80
N ILE A 49 7.51 -7.27 -9.49
CA ILE A 49 8.25 -6.01 -9.53
C ILE A 49 7.35 -4.78 -9.43
N GLN A 50 7.94 -3.70 -8.93
CA GLN A 50 7.43 -2.35 -9.01
C GLN A 50 8.46 -1.45 -9.68
N ILE A 51 8.06 -0.71 -10.72
CA ILE A 51 8.86 0.32 -11.37
C ILE A 51 8.30 1.65 -10.94
N GLU A 52 9.05 2.40 -10.13
CA GLU A 52 8.64 3.69 -9.61
C GLU A 52 9.40 4.82 -10.30
N THR A 53 8.69 5.88 -10.65
CA THR A 53 9.23 7.11 -11.19
C THR A 53 8.94 8.25 -10.23
N TYR A 54 9.99 8.85 -9.68
CA TYR A 54 9.94 10.01 -8.79
C TYR A 54 10.95 11.04 -9.31
N ASP A 55 10.52 12.28 -9.52
CA ASP A 55 11.37 13.37 -10.02
C ASP A 55 12.21 13.00 -11.27
N ASN A 56 11.56 12.37 -12.26
CA ASN A 56 12.18 11.83 -13.49
C ASN A 56 13.23 10.71 -13.28
N VAL A 57 13.49 10.30 -12.04
CA VAL A 57 14.33 9.16 -11.70
C VAL A 57 13.47 7.91 -11.65
N LYS A 58 13.89 6.88 -12.38
CA LYS A 58 13.21 5.58 -12.43
C LYS A 58 14.01 4.54 -11.67
N ASP A 59 13.37 3.92 -10.69
CA ASP A 59 13.91 2.81 -9.92
C ASP A 59 13.04 1.57 -10.09
N THR A 60 13.66 0.39 -9.93
CA THR A 60 12.95 -0.90 -10.00
C THR A 60 13.17 -1.66 -8.71
N PHE A 61 12.07 -2.17 -8.18
CA PHE A 61 12.01 -2.89 -6.92
C PHE A 61 11.45 -4.29 -7.15
N ALA A 62 12.02 -5.30 -6.51
CA ALA A 62 11.33 -6.55 -6.27
C ALA A 62 10.22 -6.32 -5.23
N ILE A 63 9.04 -6.88 -5.46
CA ILE A 63 7.94 -6.87 -4.48
C ILE A 63 7.81 -8.25 -3.85
N LYS A 64 7.60 -8.27 -2.53
CA LYS A 64 7.27 -9.49 -1.80
C LYS A 64 6.13 -9.20 -0.83
N TRP A 65 4.99 -9.84 -1.03
CA TRP A 65 3.86 -9.74 -0.11
C TRP A 65 4.08 -10.65 1.11
N ASN A 66 4.08 -10.08 2.30
CA ASN A 66 4.17 -10.81 3.56
C ASN A 66 2.78 -11.18 4.09
N SER A 67 1.79 -10.33 3.83
CA SER A 67 0.38 -10.55 4.18
C SER A 67 -0.51 -9.75 3.23
N ASN A 68 -1.84 -9.83 3.38
CA ASN A 68 -2.74 -9.01 2.57
C ASN A 68 -2.52 -7.51 2.74
N PHE A 69 -2.01 -7.02 3.87
CA PHE A 69 -1.86 -5.58 4.14
C PHE A 69 -0.40 -5.14 4.26
N GLU A 70 0.56 -6.00 3.93
CA GLU A 70 1.98 -5.70 4.09
C GLU A 70 2.82 -6.35 3.00
N TYR A 71 3.71 -5.55 2.41
CA TYR A 71 4.68 -6.01 1.43
C TYR A 71 6.02 -5.28 1.58
N GLU A 72 7.07 -5.89 1.06
CA GLU A 72 8.43 -5.36 1.05
C GLU A 72 8.83 -4.99 -0.37
N LEU A 73 9.50 -3.84 -0.51
CA LEU A 73 10.15 -3.38 -1.73
C LEU A 73 11.66 -3.44 -1.53
N THR A 74 12.37 -4.13 -2.42
CA THR A 74 13.84 -4.19 -2.41
C THR A 74 14.38 -3.73 -3.75
N LYS A 75 15.28 -2.75 -3.76
CA LYS A 75 15.82 -2.19 -5.00
C LYS A 75 16.62 -3.25 -5.75
N LEU A 76 16.33 -3.44 -7.05
CA LEU A 76 17.05 -4.42 -7.88
C LEU A 76 18.49 -3.97 -8.21
N LYS A 77 18.73 -2.66 -8.22
CA LYS A 77 20.04 -2.06 -8.50
C LYS A 77 20.41 -1.05 -7.39
N PRO A 78 20.74 -1.53 -6.18
CA PRO A 78 21.08 -0.64 -5.08
C PRO A 78 22.40 0.09 -5.35
N LYS A 79 22.48 1.37 -4.99
CA LYS A 79 23.70 2.18 -5.07
C LYS A 79 24.29 2.48 -3.69
N THR A 80 23.43 2.50 -2.67
CA THR A 80 23.78 2.79 -1.28
C THR A 80 23.37 1.64 -0.37
N GLN A 81 23.88 1.63 0.87
CA GLN A 81 23.45 0.66 1.88
C GLN A 81 21.95 0.80 2.20
N LEU A 82 21.43 2.04 2.17
CA LEU A 82 20.01 2.32 2.38
C LEU A 82 19.17 1.71 1.25
N ASP A 83 19.61 1.81 0.00
CA ASP A 83 18.93 1.19 -1.16
C ASP A 83 18.83 -0.34 -1.04
N SER A 84 19.83 -0.98 -0.42
CA SER A 84 19.84 -2.42 -0.16
C SER A 84 18.94 -2.83 1.00
N THR A 85 18.42 -1.87 1.77
CA THR A 85 17.57 -2.13 2.92
C THR A 85 16.11 -2.27 2.47
N PRO A 86 15.41 -3.37 2.79
CA PRO A 86 14.01 -3.53 2.42
C PRO A 86 13.14 -2.40 2.96
N PHE A 87 12.30 -1.85 2.08
CA PHE A 87 11.31 -0.84 2.41
C PHE A 87 9.96 -1.52 2.63
N ILE A 88 9.53 -1.59 3.88
CA ILE A 88 8.32 -2.29 4.31
C ILE A 88 7.15 -1.33 4.22
N VAL A 89 6.15 -1.67 3.41
CA VAL A 89 4.94 -0.89 3.22
C VAL A 89 3.76 -1.62 3.86
N LYS A 90 3.06 -0.94 4.75
CA LYS A 90 1.85 -1.43 5.42
C LYS A 90 0.65 -0.59 5.05
N ILE A 91 -0.38 -1.22 4.51
CA ILE A 91 -1.66 -0.61 4.20
C ILE A 91 -2.46 -0.42 5.50
N THR A 92 -2.95 0.79 5.71
CA THR A 92 -3.63 1.21 6.96
C THR A 92 -5.10 1.55 6.75
N GLY A 93 -5.51 1.84 5.52
CA GLY A 93 -6.90 2.11 5.16
C GLY A 93 -7.10 1.97 3.66
N ILE A 94 -8.33 1.62 3.25
CA ILE A 94 -8.73 1.49 1.85
C ILE A 94 -9.96 2.34 1.64
N LYS A 95 -9.97 3.07 0.54
CA LYS A 95 -11.10 3.88 0.10
C LYS A 95 -11.18 3.85 -1.41
N ASP A 96 -12.23 3.25 -1.94
CA ASP A 96 -12.48 3.12 -3.38
C ASP A 96 -11.26 2.49 -4.09
N ASN A 97 -10.67 3.20 -5.06
CA ASN A 97 -9.47 2.78 -5.80
C ASN A 97 -8.15 3.24 -5.15
N SER A 98 -8.19 3.64 -3.88
CA SER A 98 -7.03 4.17 -3.15
C SER A 98 -6.79 3.47 -1.83
N TYR A 99 -5.54 3.55 -1.34
CA TYR A 99 -5.18 3.07 -0.02
C TYR A 99 -4.19 4.01 0.66
N SER A 100 -4.34 4.17 1.97
CA SER A 100 -3.38 4.88 2.82
C SER A 100 -2.36 3.88 3.36
N PHE A 101 -1.10 4.30 3.49
CA PHE A 101 -0.03 3.43 3.95
C PHE A 101 0.92 4.12 4.93
N THR A 102 1.62 3.28 5.68
CA THR A 102 2.83 3.64 6.42
C THR A 102 3.99 2.81 5.87
N ALA A 103 5.14 3.43 5.63
CA ALA A 103 6.32 2.75 5.13
C ALA A 103 7.57 3.09 5.95
N HIS A 104 8.51 2.15 6.03
CA HIS A 104 9.76 2.32 6.75
C HIS A 104 10.85 1.39 6.21
N TYR A 105 12.11 1.77 6.40
CA TYR A 105 13.22 0.85 6.18
C TYR A 105 13.29 -0.18 7.30
N LYS A 106 13.54 -1.44 6.95
CA LYS A 106 13.70 -2.52 7.93
C LYS A 106 14.76 -2.17 8.98
N GLY A 107 14.36 -2.21 10.26
CA GLY A 107 15.25 -1.87 11.39
C GLY A 107 15.46 -0.37 11.63
N SER A 108 14.77 0.51 10.90
CA SER A 108 14.81 1.96 11.09
C SER A 108 13.60 2.48 11.89
N ASN A 109 13.80 3.59 12.60
CA ASN A 109 12.73 4.35 13.25
C ASN A 109 12.05 5.36 12.31
N PHE A 110 12.60 5.55 11.09
CA PHE A 110 12.02 6.40 10.07
C PHE A 110 10.64 5.86 9.64
N LYS A 111 9.66 6.75 9.49
CA LYS A 111 8.32 6.41 9.01
C LYS A 111 7.88 7.44 8.00
N GLN A 112 7.34 6.95 6.89
CA GLN A 112 6.72 7.76 5.84
C GLN A 112 5.25 7.36 5.74
N LYS A 113 4.38 8.35 5.56
CA LYS A 113 2.95 8.12 5.31
C LYS A 113 2.55 8.70 3.97
N GLY A 114 1.50 8.12 3.39
CA GLY A 114 0.98 8.61 2.14
C GLY A 114 -0.26 7.86 1.70
N THR A 115 -0.76 8.26 0.54
CA THR A 115 -1.88 7.65 -0.15
C THR A 115 -1.47 7.26 -1.56
N ALA A 116 -1.78 6.02 -1.94
CA ALA A 116 -1.61 5.52 -3.30
C ALA A 116 -2.98 5.37 -3.97
N ILE A 117 -3.13 5.93 -5.16
CA ILE A 117 -4.35 5.91 -5.96
C ILE A 117 -4.10 5.07 -7.19
N LYS A 118 -4.91 4.03 -7.41
CA LYS A 118 -4.85 3.21 -8.62
C LYS A 118 -5.42 3.99 -9.80
N VAL A 119 -4.60 4.23 -10.81
CA VAL A 119 -4.96 5.01 -12.01
C VAL A 119 -5.21 4.14 -13.24
N LEU A 120 -4.62 2.95 -13.30
CA LEU A 120 -4.83 1.98 -14.38
C LEU A 120 -4.78 0.55 -13.85
N ASP A 121 -5.65 -0.31 -14.37
CA ASP A 121 -5.58 -1.76 -14.21
C ASP A 121 -4.60 -2.33 -15.23
N ASN A 122 -3.63 -3.11 -14.76
CA ASN A 122 -2.68 -3.82 -15.62
C ASN A 122 -2.97 -5.33 -15.64
N SER A 123 -4.22 -5.73 -15.34
CA SER A 123 -4.65 -7.11 -15.54
C SER A 123 -4.57 -7.42 -17.03
N LEU A 124 -3.90 -8.52 -17.36
CA LEU A 124 -3.85 -9.09 -18.72
C LEU A 124 -5.23 -9.67 -19.09
N GLU A 125 -6.26 -8.83 -19.12
CA GLU A 125 -7.52 -9.10 -19.82
C GLU A 125 -7.55 -8.17 -21.02
N GLY A 126 -7.09 -8.65 -22.18
CA GLY A 126 -7.15 -7.89 -23.44
C GLY A 126 -6.03 -8.10 -24.46
N GLN A 127 -5.15 -9.09 -24.28
CA GLN A 127 -4.34 -9.62 -25.40
C GLN A 127 -4.58 -11.11 -25.54
N ASN A 128 -5.81 -11.47 -25.94
CA ASN A 128 -6.11 -12.70 -26.66
C ASN A 128 -7.46 -12.47 -27.36
N GLU A 129 -7.36 -12.38 -28.70
CA GLU A 129 -8.41 -12.53 -29.72
C GLU A 129 -9.40 -11.38 -29.96
#